data_AF-A0A956R9S2-F1
#
_entry.id   AF-A0A956R9S2-F1
#
_cell.length_a   1.000
_cell.length_b   1.000
_cell.length_c   1.000
_cell.angle_alpha   90.00
_cell.angle_beta   90.00
_cell.angle_gamma   90.00
#
_symmetry.space_group_name_H-M   'P 1'
#
loop_
_entity.id
_entity.type
_entity.pdbx_description
1 polymer ?
#
loop_
_entity_poly.entity_id
_entity_poly.type
_entity_poly.pdbx_seq_one_letter_code
_entity_poly.pdbx_strand_id
1 'polypeptide(L)'
;MPDIHGDIGGGKFGVMSSDQILDWLCGKLPHIPSSRYKSNMQSCINDVMNGRGKDTAGRTHQGDQILHTSAGKNGQSDGCTLFYVKRDHGVAKIVGIGEHASSTTYDVYWYDGNWCSGGRISL
;
A
#
# COMPACT_ATOMS: atom_id res chain seq x y z
N MET A 1 1.07 -8.21 14.99
CA MET A 1 1.19 -7.00 14.16
C MET A 1 2.18 -7.35 13.08
N PRO A 2 1.85 -7.22 11.79
CA PRO A 2 2.76 -7.65 10.76
C PRO A 2 3.93 -6.67 10.54
N ASP A 3 5.10 -7.21 10.25
CA ASP A 3 6.32 -6.45 9.96
C ASP A 3 6.52 -6.30 8.45
N ILE A 4 7.10 -5.17 8.02
CA ILE A 4 7.50 -4.94 6.63
C ILE A 4 9.02 -4.88 6.61
N HIS A 5 9.65 -5.68 5.75
CA HIS A 5 11.11 -5.76 5.63
C HIS A 5 11.59 -5.06 4.37
N GLY A 6 12.70 -4.34 4.46
CA GLY A 6 13.31 -3.60 3.36
C GLY A 6 14.68 -3.04 3.71
N ASP A 7 15.17 -2.12 2.88
CA ASP A 7 16.40 -1.37 3.17
C ASP A 7 16.17 -0.42 4.35
N ILE A 8 16.98 -0.57 5.41
CA ILE A 8 16.92 0.24 6.63
C ILE A 8 18.06 1.27 6.71
N GLY A 9 18.81 1.45 5.62
CA GLY A 9 19.96 2.35 5.52
C GLY A 9 21.30 1.68 5.83
N GLY A 10 22.38 2.27 5.29
CA GLY A 10 23.74 1.77 5.50
C GLY A 10 24.01 0.40 4.87
N GLY A 11 23.28 0.04 3.81
CA GLY A 11 23.39 -1.25 3.13
C GLY A 11 22.80 -2.42 3.91
N LYS A 12 21.96 -2.15 4.91
CA LYS A 12 21.33 -3.17 5.75
C LYS A 12 19.89 -3.43 5.33
N PHE A 13 19.47 -4.68 5.44
CA PHE A 13 18.10 -5.11 5.24
C PHE A 13 17.48 -5.54 6.57
N GLY A 14 16.26 -5.12 6.88
CA GLY A 14 15.60 -5.41 8.15
C GLY A 14 14.16 -4.90 8.23
N VAL A 15 13.57 -4.95 9.42
CA VAL A 15 12.23 -4.41 9.69
C VAL A 15 12.27 -2.89 9.55
N MET A 16 11.45 -2.36 8.65
CA MET A 16 11.36 -0.94 8.37
C MET A 16 10.50 -0.24 9.42
N SER A 17 10.92 0.95 9.84
CA SER A 17 10.05 1.87 10.57
C SER A 17 8.95 2.40 9.66
N SER A 18 7.89 2.95 10.25
CA SER A 18 6.83 3.55 9.45
C SER A 18 7.32 4.69 8.56
N ASP A 19 8.29 5.49 9.02
CA ASP A 19 8.87 6.59 8.25
C ASP A 19 9.69 6.05 7.06
N GLN A 20 10.44 4.97 7.27
CA GLN A 20 11.19 4.32 6.18
C GLN A 20 10.23 3.75 5.12
N ILE A 21 9.09 3.18 5.54
CA ILE A 21 8.05 2.69 4.61
C ILE A 21 7.44 3.86 3.85
N LEU A 22 7.14 4.96 4.53
CA LEU A 22 6.60 6.19 3.92
C LEU A 22 7.56 6.73 2.84
N ASP A 23 8.85 6.86 3.16
CA ASP A 23 9.86 7.34 2.23
C ASP A 23 10.03 6.39 1.02
N TRP A 24 10.06 5.07 1.28
CA TRP A 24 10.13 4.08 0.22
C TRP A 24 8.93 4.15 -0.73
N LEU A 25 7.71 4.27 -0.19
CA LEU A 25 6.48 4.41 -0.97
C LEU A 25 6.43 5.72 -1.75
N CYS A 26 6.88 6.83 -1.17
CA CYS A 26 7.01 8.10 -1.88
C CYS A 26 7.91 7.95 -3.13
N GLY A 27 8.98 7.16 -3.03
CA GLY A 27 9.86 6.83 -4.15
C GLY A 27 9.24 5.93 -5.22
N LYS A 28 8.05 5.35 -4.99
CA LYS A 28 7.32 4.54 -5.98
C LYS A 28 6.31 5.34 -6.79
N LEU A 29 5.92 6.52 -6.31
CA LEU A 29 4.90 7.33 -6.97
C LEU A 29 5.46 8.04 -8.21
N PRO A 30 4.65 8.24 -9.27
CA PRO A 30 5.06 8.95 -10.47
C PRO A 30 5.17 10.47 -10.28
N HIS A 31 4.77 10.99 -9.11
CA HIS A 31 4.78 12.40 -8.77
C HIS A 31 5.12 12.60 -7.29
N ILE A 32 5.52 13.81 -6.92
CA ILE A 32 5.77 14.18 -5.52
C ILE A 32 4.42 14.29 -4.80
N PRO A 33 4.13 13.46 -3.78
CA PRO A 33 2.84 13.47 -3.12
C PRO A 33 2.65 14.72 -2.25
N SER A 34 1.42 15.22 -2.18
CA SER A 34 1.05 16.33 -1.29
C SER A 34 1.24 15.96 0.18
N SER A 35 1.38 16.96 1.07
CA SER A 35 1.47 16.72 2.52
C SER A 35 0.25 15.95 3.06
N ARG A 36 -0.92 16.16 2.46
CA ARG A 36 -2.15 15.47 2.82
C ARG A 36 -2.14 14.01 2.37
N TYR A 37 -1.70 13.75 1.13
CA TYR A 37 -1.50 12.39 0.64
C TYR A 37 -0.52 11.63 1.53
N LYS A 38 0.61 12.25 1.92
CA LYS A 38 1.58 11.65 2.85
C LYS A 38 0.96 11.33 4.21
N SER A 39 0.15 12.23 4.77
CA SER A 39 -0.55 11.98 6.04
C SER A 39 -1.55 10.82 5.92
N ASN A 40 -2.28 10.71 4.81
CA ASN A 40 -3.19 9.59 4.55
C ASN A 40 -2.42 8.28 4.31
N MET A 41 -1.29 8.34 3.60
CA MET A 41 -0.39 7.20 3.42
C MET A 41 0.13 6.70 4.76
N GLN A 42 0.53 7.61 5.65
CA GLN A 42 0.96 7.28 7.01
C GLN A 42 -0.14 6.55 7.81
N SER A 43 -1.40 6.99 7.69
CA SER A 43 -2.53 6.26 8.29
C SER A 43 -2.69 4.86 7.70
N CYS A 44 -2.55 4.71 6.39
CA CYS A 44 -2.61 3.39 5.73
C CYS A 44 -1.47 2.47 6.19
N ILE A 45 -0.23 2.98 6.29
CA ILE A 45 0.92 2.20 6.78
C ILE A 45 0.65 1.71 8.21
N ASN A 46 0.18 2.59 9.10
CA ASN A 46 -0.18 2.22 10.46
C ASN A 46 -1.27 1.13 10.49
N ASP A 47 -2.27 1.20 9.60
CA ASP A 47 -3.29 0.15 9.52
C ASP A 47 -2.69 -1.19 9.07
N VAL A 48 -1.81 -1.20 8.06
CA VAL A 48 -1.09 -2.41 7.64
C VAL A 48 -0.30 -3.00 8.81
N MET A 49 0.52 -2.20 9.50
CA MET A 49 1.33 -2.64 10.64
C MET A 49 0.48 -3.10 11.83
N ASN A 50 -0.74 -2.59 11.98
CA ASN A 50 -1.71 -3.07 12.97
C ASN A 50 -2.49 -4.31 12.50
N GLY A 51 -2.20 -4.82 11.30
CA GLY A 51 -2.85 -5.98 10.70
C GLY A 51 -4.28 -5.71 10.24
N ARG A 52 -4.65 -4.45 10.06
CA ARG A 52 -5.97 -4.00 9.59
C ARG A 52 -6.01 -3.96 8.08
N GLY A 53 -7.15 -4.29 7.51
CA GLY A 53 -7.35 -4.29 6.07
C GLY A 53 -8.63 -5.03 5.72
N LYS A 54 -9.20 -4.68 4.58
CA LYS A 54 -10.40 -5.33 4.03
C LYS A 54 -10.02 -6.24 2.89
N ASP A 55 -10.80 -7.30 2.72
CA ASP A 55 -10.63 -8.19 1.59
C ASP A 55 -10.87 -7.47 0.26
N THR A 56 -10.08 -7.83 -0.73
CA THR A 56 -10.15 -7.30 -2.09
C THR A 56 -10.90 -8.29 -2.98
N ALA A 57 -12.13 -8.63 -2.59
CA ALA A 57 -13.04 -9.52 -3.33
C ALA A 57 -12.40 -10.83 -3.83
N GLY A 58 -11.62 -11.52 -2.99
CA GLY A 58 -10.99 -12.79 -3.33
C GLY A 58 -9.81 -12.70 -4.32
N ARG A 59 -9.28 -11.50 -4.61
CA ARG A 59 -8.08 -11.34 -5.45
C ARG A 59 -6.82 -11.77 -4.71
N THR A 60 -5.97 -12.55 -5.38
CA THR A 60 -4.73 -13.04 -4.78
C THR A 60 -3.48 -12.48 -5.47
N HIS A 61 -2.38 -12.32 -4.73
CA HIS A 61 -1.05 -12.07 -5.27
C HIS A 61 -0.12 -13.21 -4.83
N GLN A 62 0.36 -13.99 -5.82
CA GLN A 62 1.20 -15.17 -5.58
C GLN A 62 0.57 -16.15 -4.57
N GLY A 63 -0.72 -16.43 -4.74
CA GLY A 63 -1.48 -17.35 -3.88
C GLY A 63 -2.05 -16.74 -2.60
N ASP A 64 -1.54 -15.59 -2.13
CA ASP A 64 -2.01 -14.96 -0.91
C ASP A 64 -3.10 -13.90 -1.16
N GLN A 65 -4.07 -13.84 -0.25
CA GLN A 65 -5.19 -12.90 -0.34
C GLN A 65 -4.72 -11.44 -0.26
N ILE A 66 -5.12 -10.62 -1.23
CA ILE A 66 -4.85 -9.18 -1.23
C ILE A 66 -5.83 -8.49 -0.30
N LEU A 67 -5.28 -7.74 0.64
CA LEU A 67 -5.99 -6.84 1.53
C LEU A 67 -5.74 -5.40 1.09
N HIS A 68 -6.67 -4.50 1.39
CA HIS A 68 -6.46 -3.08 1.22
C HIS A 68 -6.85 -2.28 2.46
N THR A 69 -6.20 -1.13 2.63
CA THR A 69 -6.60 -0.07 3.56
C THR A 69 -6.53 1.26 2.85
N SER A 70 -7.41 2.17 3.23
CA SER A 70 -7.60 3.44 2.55
C SER A 70 -7.85 4.57 3.54
N ALA A 71 -7.29 5.75 3.24
CA ALA A 71 -7.45 6.96 4.02
C ALA A 71 -7.67 8.17 3.11
N GLY A 72 -8.44 9.14 3.58
CA GLY A 72 -8.89 10.28 2.79
C GLY A 72 -10.30 10.08 2.20
N LYS A 73 -10.79 11.08 1.47
CA LYS A 73 -12.12 11.05 0.84
C LYS A 73 -12.00 10.42 -0.55
N ASN A 74 -12.95 9.56 -0.90
CA ASN A 74 -13.05 8.98 -2.24
C ASN A 74 -13.17 10.07 -3.31
N GLY A 75 -12.54 9.87 -4.46
CA GLY A 75 -12.57 10.79 -5.61
C GLY A 75 -11.84 12.11 -5.38
N GLN A 76 -11.01 12.21 -4.34
CA GLN A 76 -10.11 13.33 -4.11
C GLN A 76 -8.68 12.86 -4.34
N SER A 77 -7.90 13.64 -5.07
CA SER A 77 -6.49 13.37 -5.44
C SER A 77 -5.51 13.32 -4.25
N ASP A 78 -6.01 13.45 -3.03
CA ASP A 78 -5.23 13.35 -1.79
C ASP A 78 -5.52 12.05 -1.02
N GLY A 79 -6.42 11.19 -1.51
CA GLY A 79 -6.72 9.90 -0.90
C GLY A 79 -5.59 8.91 -1.14
N CYS A 80 -5.31 8.02 -0.18
CA CYS A 80 -4.32 6.96 -0.34
C CYS A 80 -4.99 5.61 -0.10
N THR A 81 -4.62 4.62 -0.90
CA THR A 81 -4.95 3.20 -0.70
C THR A 81 -3.69 2.38 -0.83
N LEU A 82 -3.42 1.55 0.17
CA LEU A 82 -2.37 0.53 0.12
C LEU A 82 -2.99 -0.84 -0.06
N PHE A 83 -2.41 -1.60 -0.98
CA PHE A 83 -2.70 -3.01 -1.21
C PHE A 83 -1.55 -3.83 -0.68
N TYR A 84 -1.85 -4.86 0.10
CA TYR A 84 -0.84 -5.70 0.71
C TYR A 84 -1.30 -7.14 0.86
N VAL A 85 -0.36 -8.06 0.96
CA VAL A 85 -0.61 -9.45 1.36
C VAL A 85 0.05 -9.71 2.70
N LYS A 86 -0.56 -10.58 3.51
CA LYS A 86 0.08 -11.15 4.70
C LYS A 86 0.74 -12.46 4.28
N ARG A 87 2.03 -12.58 4.56
CA ARG A 87 2.81 -13.80 4.38
C ARG A 87 2.97 -14.51 5.72
N ASP A 88 3.48 -15.73 5.65
CA ASP A 88 3.85 -16.51 6.83
C ASP A 88 4.74 -15.71 7.79
N HIS A 89 4.72 -16.12 9.06
CA HIS A 89 5.49 -15.50 10.14
C HIS A 89 5.14 -14.03 10.42
N GLY A 90 3.97 -13.56 9.96
CA GLY A 90 3.50 -12.21 10.26
C GLY A 90 4.22 -11.14 9.46
N VAL A 91 4.65 -11.42 8.24
CA VAL A 91 5.24 -10.40 7.36
C VAL A 91 4.15 -9.82 6.46
N ALA A 92 4.09 -8.49 6.32
CA ALA A 92 3.27 -7.84 5.30
C ALA A 92 4.15 -7.47 4.09
N LYS A 93 3.66 -7.74 2.88
CA LYS A 93 4.24 -7.23 1.64
C LYS A 93 3.27 -6.26 1.02
N ILE A 94 3.67 -5.00 0.88
CA ILE A 94 2.92 -4.03 0.07
C ILE A 94 3.09 -4.41 -1.40
N VAL A 95 1.97 -4.59 -2.10
CA VAL A 95 1.91 -5.03 -3.50
C VAL A 95 1.33 -3.95 -4.42
N GLY A 96 0.80 -2.87 -3.87
CA GLY A 96 0.35 -1.72 -4.66
C GLY A 96 0.03 -0.49 -3.82
N ILE A 97 0.05 0.66 -4.48
CA ILE A 97 -0.38 1.96 -3.93
C ILE A 97 -1.17 2.74 -4.98
N GLY A 98 -2.21 3.44 -4.53
CA GLY A 98 -3.10 4.22 -5.37
C GLY A 98 -4.05 5.09 -4.56
N GLU A 99 -5.18 5.44 -5.16
CA GLU A 99 -6.27 6.16 -4.50
C GLU A 99 -7.64 5.58 -4.88
N HIS A 100 -8.64 5.78 -4.01
CA HIS A 100 -10.03 5.48 -4.35
C HIS A 100 -10.56 6.52 -5.34
N ALA A 101 -10.81 6.11 -6.57
CA ALA A 101 -11.52 6.93 -7.56
C ALA A 101 -13.04 6.95 -7.31
N SER A 102 -13.61 5.84 -6.82
CA SER A 102 -15.01 5.72 -6.38
C SER A 102 -15.13 4.70 -5.24
N SER A 103 -16.35 4.27 -4.88
CA SER A 103 -16.54 3.25 -3.83
C SER A 103 -15.92 1.88 -4.17
N THR A 104 -15.78 1.55 -5.46
CA THR A 104 -15.29 0.23 -5.93
C THR A 104 -14.19 0.35 -6.98
N THR A 105 -13.74 1.57 -7.28
CA THR A 105 -12.70 1.80 -8.29
C THR A 105 -11.52 2.56 -7.73
N TYR A 106 -10.34 2.24 -8.23
CA TYR A 106 -9.06 2.71 -7.72
C TYR A 106 -8.14 3.11 -8.85
N ASP A 107 -7.45 4.25 -8.72
CA ASP A 107 -6.32 4.59 -9.58
C ASP A 107 -5.05 4.05 -8.96
N VAL A 108 -4.39 3.09 -9.60
CA VAL A 108 -3.15 2.48 -9.10
C VAL A 108 -1.96 3.17 -9.73
N TYR A 109 -1.08 3.70 -8.87
CA TYR A 109 0.12 4.43 -9.27
C TYR A 109 1.36 3.57 -9.34
N TRP A 110 1.46 2.58 -8.46
CA TRP A 110 2.53 1.59 -8.47
C TRP A 110 2.00 0.24 -8.01
N TYR A 111 2.61 -0.83 -8.55
CA TYR A 111 2.34 -2.19 -8.16
C TYR A 111 3.55 -3.10 -8.32
N ASP A 112 3.58 -4.18 -7.54
CA ASP A 112 4.59 -5.23 -7.66
C ASP A 112 4.34 -6.07 -8.91
N GLY A 113 5.42 -6.41 -9.64
CA GLY A 113 5.45 -6.81 -11.06
C GLY A 113 4.71 -8.09 -11.50
N ASN A 114 3.73 -8.58 -10.75
CA ASN A 114 2.80 -9.62 -11.16
C ASN A 114 1.33 -9.18 -11.04
N TRP A 115 1.07 -7.88 -10.86
CA TRP A 115 -0.27 -7.33 -10.97
C TRP A 115 -0.57 -6.94 -12.43
N CYS A 116 -1.56 -7.59 -13.03
CA CYS A 116 -2.05 -7.21 -14.35
C CYS A 116 -3.04 -6.04 -14.21
N SER A 117 -2.55 -4.82 -14.03
CA SER A 117 -3.41 -3.65 -14.15
C SER A 117 -2.66 -2.43 -14.68
N GLY A 118 -3.00 -2.02 -15.90
CA GLY A 118 -2.69 -0.67 -16.38
C GLY A 118 -3.78 0.30 -15.93
N GLY A 119 -3.47 1.16 -14.97
CA GLY A 119 -4.32 2.29 -14.59
C GLY A 119 -5.45 1.95 -13.60
N ARG A 120 -6.67 2.42 -13.91
CA ARG A 120 -7.83 2.32 -13.02
C ARG A 120 -8.36 0.89 -12.94
N ILE A 121 -8.47 0.36 -11.73
CA ILE A 121 -9.02 -0.98 -11.45
C ILE A 121 -10.37 -0.90 -10.75
N SER A 122 -11.19 -1.92 -10.95
CA SER A 122 -12.42 -2.13 -10.18
C SER A 122 -12.25 -3.38 -9.33
N LEU A 123 -12.52 -3.26 -8.04
CA LEU A 123 -12.36 -4.33 -7.05
C LEU A 123 -13.66 -4.52 -6.27
#